data_AF-A0A958IU25-F1
#
_entry.id   AF-A0A958IU25-F1
#
_cell.length_a   1.000
_cell.length_b   1.000
_cell.length_c   1.000
_cell.angle_alpha   90.00
_cell.angle_beta   90.00
_cell.angle_gamma   90.00
#
_symmetry.space_group_name_H-M   'P 1'
#
loop_
_entity.id
_entity.type
_entity.pdbx_description
1 polymer ?
#
loop_
_entity_poly.entity_id
_entity_poly.type
_entity_poly.pdbx_seq_one_letter_code
_entity_poly.pdbx_strand_id
1 'polypeptide(L)' 'MLYYSRGSTTDELQVPDLMTGLFAAFDKIAAAGKVLAVPPDFTRYHSFAGLLTRMAYEYYGKQLTDILPALGTH' A
#
# COMPACT_ATOMS: atom_id res chain seq x y z
N MET A 1 -3.11 -8.24 13.32
CA MET A 1 -4.01 -7.08 13.45
C MET A 1 -4.58 -6.77 12.07
N LEU A 2 -5.91 -6.62 11.96
CA LEU A 2 -6.58 -6.28 10.69
C LEU A 2 -6.91 -4.79 10.71
N TYR A 3 -6.33 -4.01 9.80
CA TYR A 3 -6.53 -2.55 9.74
C TYR A 3 -7.70 -2.16 8.85
N TYR A 4 -7.94 -2.89 7.77
CA TYR A 4 -9.05 -2.64 6.85
C TYR A 4 -9.55 -3.97 6.27
N SER A 5 -10.86 -4.08 6.06
CA SER A 5 -11.48 -5.21 5.38
C SER A 5 -12.70 -4.74 4.60
N ARG A 6 -12.76 -5.13 3.35
CA ARG A 6 -13.92 -5.03 2.47
C ARG A 6 -13.85 -6.20 1.49
N GLY A 7 -14.99 -6.84 1.26
CA GLY A 7 -15.07 -7.92 0.28
C GLY A 7 -16.39 -8.68 0.35
N SER A 8 -16.79 -9.20 -0.80
CA SER A 8 -17.84 -10.20 -0.97
C SER A 8 -17.51 -11.02 -2.23
N THR A 9 -18.26 -12.08 -2.52
CA THR A 9 -18.05 -12.89 -3.74
C THR A 9 -18.29 -12.13 -5.03
N THR A 10 -18.94 -10.97 -4.96
CA THR A 10 -19.27 -10.10 -6.10
C THR A 10 -18.67 -8.70 -5.94
N ASP A 11 -17.79 -8.47 -4.97
CA ASP A 11 -17.19 -7.15 -4.75
C ASP A 11 -16.00 -6.99 -5.69
N GLU A 12 -16.00 -5.90 -6.46
CA GLU A 12 -14.90 -5.52 -7.34
C GLU A 12 -14.32 -4.20 -6.84
N LEU A 13 -13.03 -4.24 -6.47
CA LEU A 13 -12.31 -3.05 -6.02
C LEU A 13 -11.80 -2.27 -7.23
N GLN A 14 -12.31 -1.06 -7.40
CA GLN A 14 -11.78 -0.09 -8.35
C GLN A 14 -10.63 0.70 -7.70
N VAL A 15 -9.86 1.43 -8.51
CA VAL A 15 -8.75 2.26 -8.02
C VAL A 15 -9.13 3.20 -6.87
N PRO A 16 -10.28 3.91 -6.89
CA PRO A 16 -10.70 4.74 -5.76
C PRO A 16 -10.96 3.95 -4.47
N ASP A 17 -11.41 2.70 -4.59
CA ASP A 17 -11.64 1.81 -3.45
C ASP A 17 -10.33 1.38 -2.81
N LEU A 18 -9.28 1.15 -3.63
CA LEU A 18 -7.94 0.86 -3.15
C LEU A 18 -7.38 2.02 -2.31
N MET A 19 -7.53 3.25 -2.80
CA MET A 19 -7.08 4.45 -2.08
C MET A 19 -7.83 4.59 -0.75
N THR A 20 -9.15 4.45 -0.77
CA THR A 20 -10.00 4.54 0.42
C THR A 20 -9.61 3.52 1.48
N GLY A 21 -9.45 2.25 1.07
CA GLY A 21 -9.06 1.18 2.00
C GLY A 21 -7.64 1.33 2.54
N LEU A 22 -6.71 1.76 1.70
CA LEU A 22 -5.32 1.98 2.09
C LEU A 22 -5.20 3.13 3.10
N PHE A 23 -5.89 4.24 2.86
CA PHE A 23 -5.84 5.40 3.76
C PHE A 23 -6.54 5.09 5.08
N ALA A 24 -7.68 4.41 5.06
CA ALA A 24 -8.35 3.94 6.27
C ALA A 24 -7.48 2.97 7.10
N ALA A 25 -6.60 2.19 6.45
CA ALA A 25 -5.62 1.37 7.14
C ALA A 25 -4.50 2.21 7.76
N PHE A 26 -3.98 3.20 7.02
CA PHE A 26 -2.93 4.10 7.52
C PHE A 26 -3.40 4.99 8.66
N ASP A 27 -4.65 5.47 8.67
CA ASP A 27 -5.20 6.26 9.78
C ASP A 27 -5.17 5.50 11.13
N LYS A 28 -5.21 4.16 11.07
CA LYS A 28 -5.11 3.29 12.25
C LYS A 28 -3.67 2.96 12.64
N ILE A 29 -2.71 3.26 11.77
CA ILE A 29 -1.28 3.08 11.99
C ILE A 29 -0.70 4.45 12.33
N ALA A 30 -0.48 4.71 13.61
CA ALA A 30 0.23 5.91 14.01
C ALA A 30 1.69 5.84 13.51
N ALA A 31 2.01 6.57 12.44
CA ALA A 31 3.39 6.67 11.96
C ALA A 31 4.13 7.74 12.79
N ALA A 32 4.87 7.29 13.80
CA ALA A 32 5.81 8.16 14.52
C ALA A 32 7.18 8.11 13.82
N GLY A 33 7.33 8.83 12.70
CA GLY A 33 8.64 9.05 12.06
C GLY A 33 8.73 8.61 10.60
N LYS A 34 9.83 7.92 10.27
CA LYS A 34 10.14 7.51 8.89
C LYS A 34 9.38 6.24 8.51
N VAL A 35 8.93 6.19 7.27
CA VAL A 35 8.19 5.10 6.65
C VAL A 35 9.04 4.53 5.50
N LEU A 36 9.16 3.21 5.49
CA LEU A 36 9.80 2.42 4.44
C LEU A 36 8.71 1.61 3.72
N ALA A 37 8.58 1.79 2.41
CA ALA A 37 7.74 0.89 1.61
C ALA A 37 8.53 -0.36 1.19
N VAL A 38 7.90 -1.52 1.30
CA VAL A 38 8.46 -2.81 0.85
C VAL A 38 7.55 -3.43 -0.21
N PRO A 39 7.53 -2.89 -1.45
CA PRO A 39 6.71 -3.43 -2.51
C PRO A 39 7.29 -4.75 -3.05
N PRO A 40 6.47 -5.68 -3.58
CA PRO A 40 6.98 -6.80 -4.36
C PRO A 40 7.71 -6.30 -5.62
N ASP A 41 8.51 -7.18 -6.21
CA ASP A 41 9.20 -6.89 -7.46
C ASP A 41 8.24 -6.80 -8.67
N PHE A 42 8.81 -6.53 -9.84
CA PHE A 42 8.05 -6.38 -11.08
C PHE A 42 7.35 -7.68 -11.53
N THR A 43 7.78 -8.86 -11.08
CA THR A 43 7.11 -10.14 -11.42
C THR A 43 5.67 -10.19 -10.89
N ARG A 44 5.33 -9.32 -9.93
CA ARG A 44 3.98 -9.11 -9.39
C ARG A 44 3.29 -7.87 -9.97
N TYR A 45 3.47 -7.56 -11.25
CA TYR A 45 2.86 -6.40 -11.90
C TYR A 45 1.35 -6.23 -11.62
N HIS A 46 0.58 -7.32 -11.68
CA HIS A 46 -0.87 -7.32 -11.43
C HIS A 46 -1.29 -7.11 -9.96
N SER A 47 -0.34 -6.95 -9.04
CA SER A 47 -0.63 -6.64 -7.63
C SER A 47 -0.95 -5.17 -7.38
N PHE A 48 -0.81 -4.30 -8.39
CA PHE A 48 -0.93 -2.85 -8.26
C PHE A 48 0.08 -2.23 -7.28
N ALA A 49 1.18 -2.92 -6.94
CA ALA A 49 2.17 -2.45 -5.99
C ALA A 49 2.73 -1.06 -6.31
N GLY A 50 2.98 -0.74 -7.58
CA GLY A 50 3.42 0.59 -7.99
C GLY A 50 2.38 1.69 -7.68
N LEU A 51 1.11 1.42 -7.98
CA LEU A 51 0.01 2.33 -7.69
C LEU A 51 -0.19 2.54 -6.19
N LEU A 52 -0.19 1.45 -5.42
CA LEU A 52 -0.31 1.51 -3.95
C LEU A 52 0.87 2.24 -3.31
N THR A 53 2.09 2.06 -3.84
CA THR A 53 3.29 2.77 -3.35
C THR A 53 3.18 4.28 -3.63
N ARG A 54 2.67 4.66 -4.80
CA ARG A 54 2.37 6.06 -5.11
C ARG A 54 1.34 6.65 -4.14
N MET A 55 0.23 5.94 -3.89
CA MET A 55 -0.79 6.39 -2.93
C MET A 55 -0.22 6.51 -1.51
N ALA A 56 0.70 5.62 -1.12
CA ALA A 56 1.39 5.73 0.16
C ALA A 56 2.26 6.99 0.26
N TYR A 57 2.93 7.38 -0.83
CA TYR A 57 3.62 8.68 -0.88
C TYR A 57 2.66 9.87 -0.81
N GLU A 58 1.49 9.79 -1.48
CA GLU A 58 0.46 10.84 -1.40
C GLU A 58 -0.07 11.02 0.04
N TYR A 59 -0.16 9.93 0.82
CA TYR A 59 -0.58 9.96 2.23
C TYR A 59 0.54 10.43 3.17
N TYR A 60 1.70 9.77 3.15
CA TYR A 60 2.78 10.01 4.12
C TYR A 60 3.70 11.18 3.75
N GLY A 61 3.73 11.56 2.47
CA GLY A 61 4.61 12.60 1.93
C GLY A 61 6.08 12.33 2.29
N LYS A 62 6.72 13.33 2.90
CA LYS A 62 8.15 13.27 3.29
C LYS A 62 8.47 12.22 4.35
N GLN A 63 7.46 11.64 5.01
CA GLN A 63 7.69 10.55 5.95
C GLN A 63 8.06 9.25 5.23
N LEU A 64 7.60 9.04 3.98
CA LEU A 64 8.02 7.91 3.16
C LEU A 64 9.40 8.18 2.57
N THR A 65 10.45 7.78 3.30
CA THR A 65 11.83 8.14 2.97
C THR A 65 12.51 7.13 2.06
N ASP A 66 12.08 5.88 2.10
CA ASP A 66 12.79 4.77 1.48
C ASP A 66 11.81 3.77 0.81
N ILE A 67 12.31 3.08 -0.21
CA ILE A 67 11.63 1.97 -0.88
C ILE A 67 12.63 0.81 -0.99
N LEU A 68 12.27 -0.36 -0.45
CA LEU A 68 13.05 -1.57 -0.52
C LEU A 68 12.26 -2.65 -1.28
N PRO A 69 12.48 -2.85 -2.59
CA PRO A 69 11.79 -3.89 -3.34
C PRO A 69 12.09 -5.28 -2.78
N ALA A 70 11.06 -6.08 -2.53
CA ALA A 70 11.18 -7.46 -2.09
C ALA A 70 11.51 -8.38 -3.27
N LEU A 71 12.74 -8.27 -3.79
CA LEU A 71 13.27 -9.05 -4.92
C LEU A 71 13.47 -10.54 -4.59
N GLY A 72 13.70 -10.90 -3.32
CA GLY A 72 14.06 -12.27 -2.96
C GLY A 72 15.38 -12.71 -3.60
N THR A 73 15.43 -13.93 -4.14
CA THR A 73 16.61 -14.50 -4.82
C THR A 73 16.47 -14.47 -6.35
N HIS A 74 15.63 -13.58 -6.89
CA HIS A 74 15.46 -13.40 -8.33
C HIS A 74 16.72 -12.83 -9.01
#